data_AF-A0A812SY82-F1
#
_entry.id   AF-A0A812SY82-F1
#
_cell.length_a   1.000
_cell.length_b   1.000
_cell.length_c   1.000
_cell.angle_alpha   90.00
_cell.angle_beta   90.00
_cell.angle_gamma   90.00
#
_symmetry.space_group_name_H-M   'P 1'
#
loop_
_entity.id
_entity.type
_entity.pdbx_description
1 polymer ?
#
loop_
_entity_poly.entity_id
_entity_poly.type
_entity_poly.pdbx_seq_one_letter_code
_entity_poly.pdbx_strand_id
1 'polypeptide(L)'
;MTYNAMTSLVGNYANTLLNKSFEFPTFIRHGSSKNLFDALDGDVTLGVAFFDHRGHLKETVPTHHPFKKILALAYYEATEMTETIMGPDGNITMETKLAADPAYYHLCEVAKQVTTTWFALTDNYHIVKAPVSVLMDGVKPVLPYVLKDSKYCGERPNCKASLEQAEDLFSINLNYHHDKYEVLYKTADAVEFCKAWDTATSGKQWSDCSLTFGPTGDDYIAWKISSPTSNITDEFIPKDKTRYGWRAWTSLWQPAPVESRTCDTVLYGVKEYLETLDNISECAVNYVEDASGCMGDSACMWRPMFESGVCMLDYKS
;
A
#
# COMPACT_ATOMS: atom_id res chain seq x y z
N MET A 1 -10.08 0.53 -40.74
CA MET A 1 -10.37 1.13 -39.43
C MET A 1 -9.06 1.29 -38.69
N THR A 2 -8.81 2.50 -38.24
CA THR A 2 -7.66 2.96 -37.45
C THR A 2 -7.61 2.25 -36.10
N TYR A 3 -6.42 1.79 -35.72
CA TYR A 3 -6.13 1.24 -34.39
C TYR A 3 -6.46 2.30 -33.34
N ASN A 4 -7.42 2.03 -32.45
CA ASN A 4 -7.80 2.95 -31.39
C ASN A 4 -6.94 2.66 -30.14
N ALA A 5 -6.01 3.56 -29.84
CA ALA A 5 -5.07 3.49 -28.70
C ALA A 5 -5.73 3.78 -27.34
N MET A 6 -7.05 3.61 -27.24
CA MET A 6 -7.83 3.76 -26.01
C MET A 6 -7.96 2.38 -25.37
N THR A 7 -6.99 2.04 -24.53
CA THR A 7 -7.05 0.86 -23.66
C THR A 7 -8.30 0.93 -22.78
N SER A 8 -9.15 -0.10 -22.85
CA SER A 8 -10.35 -0.31 -22.03
C SER A 8 -10.08 -0.44 -20.52
N LEU A 9 -8.80 -0.50 -20.11
CA LEU A 9 -8.36 -0.58 -18.71
C LEU A 9 -8.68 0.66 -17.86
N VAL A 10 -9.09 1.78 -18.47
CA VAL A 10 -9.55 2.99 -17.74
C VAL A 10 -11.04 3.25 -17.97
N GLY A 11 -11.86 2.19 -18.06
CA GLY A 11 -13.33 2.34 -18.09
C GLY A 11 -13.91 2.88 -16.77
N ASN A 12 -13.27 2.56 -15.65
CA ASN A 12 -13.77 2.94 -14.32
C ASN A 12 -12.68 3.48 -13.37
N TYR A 13 -12.27 4.73 -13.66
CA TYR A 13 -11.26 5.47 -12.89
C TYR A 13 -11.59 5.58 -11.39
N ALA A 14 -12.87 5.71 -11.04
CA ALA A 14 -13.35 5.85 -9.67
C ALA A 14 -13.05 4.63 -8.77
N ASN A 15 -12.94 3.43 -9.33
CA ASN A 15 -12.59 2.24 -8.55
C ASN A 15 -11.07 2.10 -8.30
N THR A 16 -10.22 2.76 -9.10
CA THR A 16 -8.75 2.66 -8.99
C THR A 16 -8.14 3.51 -7.86
N LEU A 17 -8.91 4.46 -7.31
CA LEU A 17 -8.46 5.42 -6.31
C LEU A 17 -9.44 5.46 -5.14
N LEU A 18 -9.13 4.71 -4.08
CA LEU A 18 -9.71 4.99 -2.77
C LEU A 18 -9.09 6.28 -2.24
N ASN A 19 -9.78 7.41 -2.38
CA ASN A 19 -9.34 8.65 -1.76
C ASN A 19 -10.42 9.15 -0.80
N LYS A 20 -10.25 8.88 0.50
CA LYS A 20 -10.84 9.73 1.54
C LYS A 20 -9.83 10.86 1.73
N SER A 21 -10.10 12.02 1.12
CA SER A 21 -9.31 13.22 1.39
C SER A 21 -9.43 13.55 2.88
N PHE A 22 -8.31 13.94 3.49
CA PHE A 22 -8.25 14.36 4.90
C PHE A 22 -8.99 15.67 5.16
N GLU A 23 -9.28 16.42 4.10
CA GLU A 23 -9.91 17.72 4.14
C GLU A 23 -11.32 17.61 3.55
N PHE A 24 -12.32 17.41 4.43
CA PHE A 24 -13.75 17.50 4.13
C PHE A 24 -14.34 16.41 3.19
N PRO A 25 -15.67 16.19 3.18
CA PRO A 25 -16.31 15.13 2.38
C PRO A 25 -16.39 15.46 0.88
N THR A 26 -15.43 16.21 0.36
CA THR A 26 -15.42 16.71 -1.02
C THR A 26 -14.19 16.17 -1.72
N PHE A 27 -14.46 15.23 -2.63
CA PHE A 27 -13.53 14.63 -3.57
C PHE A 27 -13.00 15.68 -4.57
N ILE A 28 -12.16 15.23 -5.52
CA ILE A 28 -11.66 15.91 -6.74
C ILE A 28 -10.22 16.47 -6.54
N ARG A 29 -9.17 16.21 -7.33
CA ARG A 29 -8.95 15.81 -8.75
C ARG A 29 -7.51 15.27 -8.89
N HIS A 30 -7.22 14.33 -9.80
CA HIS A 30 -6.15 14.51 -10.80
C HIS A 30 -6.12 13.37 -11.84
N GLY A 31 -6.58 13.68 -13.06
CA GLY A 31 -6.43 12.81 -14.21
C GLY A 31 -4.98 12.69 -14.66
N SER A 32 -4.53 11.44 -14.83
CA SER A 32 -3.59 11.09 -15.88
C SER A 32 -4.40 10.45 -17.00
N SER A 33 -4.32 11.02 -18.20
CA SER A 33 -4.86 10.41 -19.43
C SER A 33 -3.97 9.29 -19.97
N LYS A 34 -2.91 8.92 -19.24
CA LYS A 34 -1.94 7.90 -19.64
C LYS A 34 -2.15 6.67 -18.77
N ASN A 35 -2.39 5.56 -19.46
CA ASN A 35 -2.52 4.23 -18.88
C ASN A 35 -1.25 3.94 -18.07
N LEU A 36 -1.38 3.85 -16.74
CA LEU A 36 -0.25 3.76 -15.81
C LEU A 36 0.33 2.33 -15.73
N PHE A 37 0.02 1.46 -16.70
CA PHE A 37 0.21 0.01 -16.61
C PHE A 37 1.24 -0.56 -17.57
N ASP A 38 1.43 0.04 -18.75
CA ASP A 38 2.10 -0.64 -19.87
C ASP A 38 3.63 -0.68 -19.76
N ALA A 39 4.21 -0.21 -18.65
CA ALA A 39 5.63 0.11 -18.60
C ALA A 39 6.39 -0.44 -17.38
N LEU A 40 5.72 -1.18 -16.48
CA LEU A 40 6.45 -1.92 -15.45
C LEU A 40 6.86 -3.27 -16.03
N ASP A 41 8.15 -3.40 -16.37
CA ASP A 41 8.71 -4.67 -16.81
C ASP A 41 8.76 -5.66 -15.63
N GLY A 42 7.89 -6.67 -15.65
CA GLY A 42 7.94 -7.85 -14.78
C GLY A 42 6.86 -7.94 -13.68
N ASP A 43 6.79 -9.11 -13.05
CA ASP A 43 5.85 -9.39 -11.96
C ASP A 43 6.21 -8.61 -10.68
N VAL A 44 5.20 -8.21 -9.92
CA VAL A 44 5.32 -7.62 -8.58
C VAL A 44 4.85 -8.60 -7.52
N THR A 45 5.66 -8.82 -6.47
CA THR A 45 5.22 -9.60 -5.30
C THR A 45 4.55 -8.70 -4.27
N LEU A 46 3.43 -9.15 -3.69
CA LEU A 46 2.85 -8.53 -2.50
C LEU A 46 3.40 -9.23 -1.25
N GLY A 47 4.19 -8.52 -0.44
CA GLY A 47 4.62 -8.96 0.88
C GLY A 47 3.59 -8.58 1.93
N VAL A 48 3.11 -9.56 2.71
CA VAL A 48 2.04 -9.36 3.69
C VAL A 48 2.52 -9.71 5.09
N ALA A 49 2.37 -8.77 6.02
CA ALA A 49 2.53 -9.05 7.44
C ALA A 49 1.22 -9.64 8.00
N PHE A 50 1.29 -10.86 8.51
CA PHE A 50 0.16 -11.53 9.17
C PHE A 50 0.37 -11.46 10.69
N PHE A 51 -0.33 -10.54 11.36
CA PHE A 51 -0.18 -10.34 12.81
C PHE A 51 -0.97 -11.34 13.65
N ASP A 52 -2.10 -11.83 13.12
CA ASP A 52 -2.95 -12.82 13.76
C ASP A 52 -3.87 -13.52 12.73
N HIS A 53 -4.78 -14.35 13.23
CA HIS A 53 -5.79 -15.03 12.41
C HIS A 53 -6.95 -14.13 11.95
N ARG A 54 -6.94 -12.83 12.26
CA ARG A 54 -8.01 -11.89 11.94
C ARG A 54 -7.67 -11.13 10.65
N GLY A 55 -8.61 -10.31 10.19
CA GLY A 55 -8.47 -9.52 8.97
C GLY A 55 -9.07 -10.22 7.74
N HIS A 56 -9.15 -9.46 6.65
CA HIS A 56 -9.95 -9.84 5.48
C HIS A 56 -9.14 -9.80 4.18
N LEU A 57 -7.81 -9.65 4.25
CA LEU A 57 -6.98 -9.58 3.05
C LEU A 57 -7.25 -10.78 2.13
N LYS A 58 -7.25 -12.01 2.67
CA LYS A 58 -7.47 -13.24 1.89
C LYS A 58 -8.80 -13.26 1.14
N GLU A 59 -9.86 -12.69 1.73
CA GLU A 59 -11.19 -12.60 1.11
C GLU A 59 -11.19 -11.67 -0.12
N THR A 60 -10.24 -10.73 -0.16
CA THR A 60 -10.11 -9.73 -1.23
C THR A 60 -8.98 -10.03 -2.23
N VAL A 61 -8.18 -11.08 -2.01
CA VAL A 61 -7.19 -11.57 -2.98
C VAL A 61 -7.82 -12.08 -4.29
N PRO A 62 -8.98 -12.77 -4.34
CA PRO A 62 -9.56 -13.22 -5.61
C PRO A 62 -10.24 -12.08 -6.40
N THR A 63 -9.58 -10.92 -6.52
CA THR A 63 -10.07 -9.71 -7.20
C THR A 63 -9.12 -9.24 -8.30
N HIS A 64 -9.51 -8.21 -9.07
CA HIS A 64 -8.65 -7.67 -10.14
C HIS A 64 -7.46 -6.88 -9.58
N HIS A 65 -6.27 -7.46 -9.66
CA HIS A 65 -5.01 -6.86 -9.19
C HIS A 65 -3.76 -7.46 -9.88
N PRO A 66 -2.61 -6.75 -9.87
CA PRO A 66 -1.39 -7.18 -10.56
C PRO A 66 -0.58 -8.25 -9.81
N PHE A 67 -0.83 -8.48 -8.52
CA PHE A 67 0.00 -9.37 -7.70
C PHE A 67 -0.26 -10.86 -7.98
N LYS A 68 0.53 -11.48 -8.85
CA LYS A 68 0.44 -12.94 -9.11
C LYS A 68 1.17 -13.78 -8.07
N LYS A 69 2.03 -13.15 -7.26
CA LYS A 69 2.78 -13.75 -6.16
C LYS A 69 2.51 -12.98 -4.89
N ILE A 70 2.14 -13.70 -3.84
CA ILE A 70 1.93 -13.15 -2.50
C ILE A 70 2.84 -13.94 -1.55
N LEU A 71 3.67 -13.22 -0.79
CA LEU A 71 4.47 -13.77 0.30
C LEU A 71 3.86 -13.27 1.61
N ALA A 72 3.24 -14.16 2.37
CA ALA A 72 2.69 -13.88 3.68
C ALA A 72 3.67 -14.34 4.78
N LEU A 73 4.10 -13.41 5.61
CA LEU A 73 4.95 -13.68 6.76
C LEU A 73 4.10 -13.60 8.03
N ALA A 74 3.91 -14.74 8.68
CA ALA A 74 3.12 -14.85 9.91
C ALA A 74 3.98 -14.56 11.14
N TYR A 75 3.57 -13.58 11.94
CA TYR A 75 4.16 -13.19 13.22
C TYR A 75 3.45 -13.84 14.42
N TYR A 76 2.70 -14.91 14.15
CA TYR A 76 2.04 -15.78 15.11
C TYR A 76 2.25 -17.24 14.68
N GLU A 77 1.91 -18.20 15.56
CA GLU A 77 2.01 -19.63 15.22
C GLU A 77 1.13 -19.97 14.01
N ALA A 78 1.76 -20.21 12.86
CA ALA A 78 1.12 -20.55 11.60
C ALA A 78 1.75 -21.78 10.97
N THR A 79 0.97 -22.49 10.15
CA THR A 79 1.49 -23.58 9.33
C THR A 79 2.01 -22.99 8.02
N GLU A 80 3.25 -23.32 7.66
CA GLU A 80 3.78 -22.96 6.35
C GLU A 80 2.98 -23.66 5.25
N MET A 81 2.58 -22.91 4.23
CA MET A 81 1.76 -23.46 3.15
C MET A 81 1.90 -22.65 1.87
N THR A 82 1.71 -23.32 0.74
CA THR A 82 1.52 -22.68 -0.56
C THR A 82 0.12 -23.00 -1.07
N GLU A 83 -0.64 -21.97 -1.39
CA GLU A 83 -1.97 -22.09 -1.96
C GLU A 83 -2.06 -21.37 -3.31
N THR A 84 -2.95 -21.88 -4.17
CA THR A 84 -3.29 -21.23 -5.43
C THR A 84 -4.71 -20.68 -5.31
N ILE A 85 -4.84 -19.36 -5.43
CA ILE A 85 -6.10 -18.63 -5.39
C ILE A 85 -6.47 -18.29 -6.83
N MET A 86 -7.70 -18.61 -7.23
CA MET A 86 -8.20 -18.26 -8.57
C MET A 86 -8.62 -16.79 -8.57
N GLY A 87 -7.91 -15.96 -9.34
CA GLY A 87 -8.24 -14.57 -9.56
C GLY A 87 -8.83 -14.34 -10.97
N PRO A 88 -9.56 -13.23 -11.18
CA PRO A 88 -10.14 -12.90 -12.49
C PRO A 88 -9.11 -12.81 -13.62
N ASP A 89 -7.91 -12.30 -13.31
CA ASP A 89 -6.82 -12.11 -14.27
C ASP A 89 -5.81 -13.27 -14.25
N GLY A 90 -6.21 -14.44 -13.74
CA GLY A 90 -5.38 -15.65 -13.63
C GLY A 90 -4.98 -16.03 -12.20
N ASN A 91 -4.36 -17.19 -12.07
CA ASN A 91 -4.00 -17.80 -10.79
C ASN A 91 -2.99 -16.95 -10.01
N ILE A 92 -3.22 -16.85 -8.70
CA ILE A 92 -2.38 -16.15 -7.72
C ILE A 92 -1.76 -17.23 -6.83
N THR A 93 -0.44 -17.22 -6.70
CA THR A 93 0.27 -18.09 -5.75
C THR A 93 0.50 -17.32 -4.46
N MET A 94 -0.05 -17.82 -3.36
CA MET A 94 0.20 -17.29 -2.01
C MET A 94 1.02 -18.29 -1.22
N GLU A 95 2.21 -17.87 -0.79
CA GLU A 95 3.09 -18.64 0.09
C GLU A 95 3.04 -18.02 1.48
N THR A 96 2.60 -18.78 2.47
CA THR A 96 2.62 -18.39 3.88
C THR A 96 3.81 -19.06 4.56
N LYS A 97 4.65 -18.28 5.22
CA LYS A 97 5.82 -18.71 5.99
C LYS A 97 5.77 -18.15 7.39
N LEU A 98 6.40 -18.83 8.33
CA LEU A 98 6.64 -18.25 9.65
C LEU A 98 7.72 -17.16 9.52
N ALA A 99 7.49 -16.02 10.16
CA ALA A 99 8.50 -14.99 10.21
C ALA A 99 9.69 -15.43 11.09
N ALA A 100 10.90 -15.18 10.61
CA ALA A 100 12.15 -15.39 11.34
C ALA A 100 12.53 -14.17 12.20
N ASP A 101 12.14 -12.97 11.76
CA ASP A 101 12.42 -11.71 12.46
C ASP A 101 11.11 -11.15 13.07
N PRO A 102 11.15 -10.16 13.99
CA PRO A 102 9.95 -9.54 14.54
C PRO A 102 9.16 -8.70 13.52
N ALA A 103 7.87 -8.50 13.78
CA ALA A 103 6.93 -7.74 12.95
C ALA A 103 7.41 -6.36 12.46
N TYR A 104 8.17 -5.63 13.28
CA TYR A 104 8.69 -4.33 12.89
C TYR A 104 9.68 -4.41 11.71
N TYR A 105 10.32 -5.58 11.50
CA TYR A 105 11.36 -5.81 10.49
C TYR A 105 10.80 -6.34 9.15
N HIS A 106 9.47 -6.35 8.99
CA HIS A 106 8.75 -6.93 7.85
C HIS A 106 9.29 -6.56 6.46
N LEU A 107 9.63 -5.28 6.22
CA LEU A 107 10.16 -4.83 4.91
C LEU A 107 11.40 -5.63 4.52
N CYS A 108 12.33 -5.75 5.45
CA CYS A 108 13.60 -6.41 5.22
C CYS A 108 13.48 -7.93 5.16
N GLU A 109 12.54 -8.48 5.90
CA GLU A 109 12.24 -9.89 5.86
C GLU A 109 11.62 -10.33 4.52
N VAL A 110 10.70 -9.52 3.97
CA VAL A 110 10.17 -9.71 2.62
C VAL A 110 11.27 -9.57 1.59
N ALA A 111 12.10 -8.51 1.67
CA ALA A 111 13.18 -8.25 0.71
C ALA A 111 14.16 -9.43 0.57
N LYS A 112 14.44 -10.16 1.67
CA LYS A 112 15.31 -11.35 1.68
C LYS A 112 14.73 -12.54 0.92
N GLN A 113 13.41 -12.60 0.74
CA GLN A 113 12.69 -13.80 0.28
C GLN A 113 12.04 -13.66 -1.10
N VAL A 114 11.71 -12.43 -1.52
CA VAL A 114 11.11 -12.19 -2.83
C VAL A 114 12.13 -12.35 -3.96
N THR A 115 11.66 -12.89 -5.08
CA THR A 115 12.48 -13.14 -6.29
C THR A 115 12.10 -12.25 -7.47
N THR A 116 11.01 -11.51 -7.34
CA THR A 116 10.57 -10.51 -8.32
C THR A 116 11.47 -9.28 -8.27
N THR A 117 11.52 -8.51 -9.36
CA THR A 117 12.27 -7.26 -9.41
C THR A 117 11.74 -6.24 -8.41
N TRP A 118 10.42 -6.24 -8.22
CA TRP A 118 9.70 -5.29 -7.39
C TRP A 118 8.77 -5.99 -6.41
N PHE A 119 8.62 -5.43 -5.22
CA PHE A 119 7.60 -5.84 -4.28
C PHE A 119 6.90 -4.64 -3.64
N ALA A 120 5.65 -4.86 -3.25
CA ALA A 120 4.87 -3.95 -2.42
C ALA A 120 4.64 -4.59 -1.06
N LEU A 121 4.34 -3.78 -0.04
CA LEU A 121 4.04 -4.27 1.30
C LEU A 121 2.59 -3.99 1.67
N THR A 122 2.03 -4.88 2.49
CA THR A 122 0.73 -4.71 3.13
C THR A 122 0.67 -5.54 4.41
N ASP A 123 -0.49 -5.59 5.08
CA ASP A 123 -0.75 -6.47 6.21
C ASP A 123 -2.12 -7.18 6.08
N ASN A 124 -2.40 -8.14 6.96
CA ASN A 124 -3.61 -8.97 6.93
C ASN A 124 -4.91 -8.20 7.17
N TYR A 125 -4.82 -6.96 7.63
CA TYR A 125 -5.96 -6.09 7.91
C TYR A 125 -6.24 -5.08 6.80
N HIS A 126 -5.29 -4.88 5.89
CA HIS A 126 -5.56 -4.24 4.63
C HIS A 126 -6.40 -5.15 3.71
N ILE A 127 -7.00 -4.52 2.71
CA ILE A 127 -7.80 -5.19 1.70
C ILE A 127 -7.24 -4.86 0.32
N VAL A 128 -7.45 -5.73 -0.65
CA VAL A 128 -7.21 -5.46 -2.06
C VAL A 128 -8.54 -5.03 -2.66
N LYS A 129 -8.82 -3.72 -2.63
CA LYS A 129 -10.08 -3.20 -3.20
C LYS A 129 -9.94 -2.99 -4.71
N ALA A 130 -10.53 -3.89 -5.48
CA ALA A 130 -10.39 -3.89 -6.92
C ALA A 130 -11.07 -2.69 -7.63
N PRO A 131 -10.54 -2.33 -8.82
CA PRO A 131 -9.29 -2.79 -9.39
C PRO A 131 -8.10 -2.11 -8.71
N VAL A 132 -7.08 -2.92 -8.40
CA VAL A 132 -5.82 -2.47 -7.80
C VAL A 132 -4.74 -2.38 -8.87
N SER A 133 -3.86 -1.39 -8.78
CA SER A 133 -2.93 -1.04 -9.87
C SER A 133 -1.62 -0.40 -9.38
N VAL A 134 -0.46 -0.88 -9.85
CA VAL A 134 0.81 -0.19 -9.59
C VAL A 134 0.82 1.11 -10.39
N LEU A 135 0.96 2.24 -9.67
CA LEU A 135 0.99 3.56 -10.30
C LEU A 135 2.36 3.80 -10.96
N MET A 136 2.38 3.99 -12.27
CA MET A 136 3.57 4.35 -13.07
C MET A 136 3.40 5.71 -13.74
N ASP A 137 4.46 6.51 -13.87
CA ASP A 137 4.47 7.70 -14.72
C ASP A 137 5.54 7.52 -15.82
N GLY A 138 5.07 7.20 -17.03
CA GLY A 138 5.94 6.67 -18.07
C GLY A 138 6.46 5.27 -17.68
N VAL A 139 7.76 5.06 -17.75
CA VAL A 139 8.43 3.78 -17.42
C VAL A 139 8.86 3.64 -15.97
N LYS A 140 8.50 4.61 -15.11
CA LYS A 140 8.97 4.67 -13.73
C LYS A 140 7.81 4.54 -12.75
N PRO A 141 7.97 3.77 -11.66
CA PRO A 141 6.99 3.76 -10.58
C PRO A 141 6.82 5.14 -9.97
N VAL A 142 5.57 5.49 -9.67
CA VAL A 142 5.25 6.64 -8.85
C VAL A 142 5.72 6.38 -7.43
N LEU A 143 6.48 7.32 -6.87
CA LEU A 143 6.82 7.39 -5.45
C LEU A 143 5.91 8.42 -4.80
N PRO A 144 4.79 8.00 -4.19
CA PRO A 144 3.84 8.95 -3.69
C PRO A 144 4.33 9.48 -2.32
N TYR A 145 4.10 10.76 -2.05
CA TYR A 145 4.61 11.44 -0.86
C TYR A 145 3.61 12.44 -0.27
N VAL A 146 3.85 12.82 0.99
CA VAL A 146 3.18 13.95 1.66
C VAL A 146 4.26 14.96 2.08
N LEU A 147 3.97 16.26 2.04
CA LEU A 147 4.90 17.28 2.53
C LEU A 147 5.13 17.14 4.04
N LYS A 148 6.38 17.27 4.50
CA LYS A 148 6.75 17.25 5.93
C LYS A 148 5.93 18.25 6.76
N ASP A 149 5.70 19.45 6.21
CA ASP A 149 4.93 20.52 6.86
C ASP A 149 3.43 20.49 6.53
N SER A 150 2.94 19.41 5.91
CA SER A 150 1.51 19.24 5.69
C SER A 150 0.76 19.13 7.01
N LYS A 151 -0.51 19.53 6.99
CA LYS A 151 -1.44 19.31 8.11
C LYS A 151 -1.47 17.83 8.55
N TYR A 152 -1.39 16.90 7.60
CA TYR A 152 -1.31 15.46 7.88
C TYR A 152 -0.12 15.11 8.79
N CYS A 153 1.08 15.58 8.47
CA CYS A 153 2.27 15.30 9.27
C CYS A 153 2.28 16.07 10.59
N GLY A 154 1.64 17.24 10.63
CA GLY A 154 1.39 17.99 11.87
C GLY A 154 0.39 17.31 12.82
N GLU A 155 -0.64 16.66 12.28
CA GLU A 155 -1.69 15.96 13.07
C GLU A 155 -1.35 14.50 13.40
N ARG A 156 -0.37 13.91 12.69
CA ARG A 156 0.08 12.53 12.90
C ARG A 156 1.53 12.51 13.41
N PRO A 157 1.74 12.37 14.73
CA PRO A 157 3.08 12.29 15.30
C PRO A 157 3.97 11.20 14.68
N ASN A 158 3.36 10.12 14.16
CA ASN A 158 4.10 9.05 13.49
C ASN A 158 4.76 9.49 12.17
N CYS A 159 4.13 10.39 11.39
CA CYS A 159 4.78 10.91 10.18
C CYS A 159 6.06 11.65 10.57
N LYS A 160 5.95 12.59 11.51
CA LYS A 160 7.08 13.41 11.96
C LYS A 160 8.19 12.54 12.56
N ALA A 161 7.85 11.60 13.44
CA ALA A 161 8.85 10.74 14.08
C ALA A 161 9.52 9.77 13.08
N SER A 162 8.81 9.32 12.04
CA SER A 162 9.38 8.49 10.97
C SER A 162 10.40 9.29 10.14
N LEU A 163 10.07 10.53 9.80
CA LEU A 163 10.99 11.45 9.13
C LEU A 163 12.23 11.72 9.99
N GLU A 164 12.06 12.12 11.26
CA GLU A 164 13.16 12.44 12.17
C GLU A 164 14.09 11.23 12.37
N GLN A 165 13.54 10.02 12.51
CA GLN A 165 14.34 8.81 12.56
C GLN A 165 15.17 8.62 11.29
N ALA A 166 14.55 8.74 10.11
CA ALA A 166 15.24 8.52 8.84
C ALA A 166 16.35 9.58 8.61
N GLU A 167 16.08 10.83 8.97
CA GLU A 167 17.05 11.94 8.93
C GLU A 167 18.24 11.66 9.86
N ASP A 168 17.98 11.19 11.09
CA ASP A 168 19.01 10.85 12.08
C ASP A 168 19.84 9.64 11.67
N LEU A 169 19.20 8.58 11.15
CA LEU A 169 19.88 7.33 10.77
C LEU A 169 20.81 7.51 9.58
N PHE A 170 20.42 8.35 8.60
CA PHE A 170 21.15 8.48 7.34
C PHE A 170 21.79 9.85 7.13
N SER A 171 21.70 10.76 8.11
CA SER A 171 22.30 12.11 8.06
C SER A 171 21.87 12.92 6.84
N ILE A 172 20.57 12.85 6.51
CA ILE A 172 19.94 13.57 5.39
C ILE A 172 18.76 14.39 5.90
N ASN A 173 18.26 15.33 5.10
CA ASN A 173 17.05 16.09 5.40
C ASN A 173 15.94 15.72 4.41
N LEU A 174 14.80 15.26 4.92
CA LEU A 174 13.63 14.88 4.13
C LEU A 174 12.62 16.02 4.14
N ASN A 175 12.22 16.47 2.95
CA ASN A 175 11.10 17.39 2.80
C ASN A 175 9.74 16.67 2.65
N TYR A 176 9.79 15.34 2.51
CA TYR A 176 8.66 14.52 2.08
C TYR A 176 8.60 13.22 2.88
N HIS A 177 7.39 12.88 3.32
CA HIS A 177 7.07 11.62 3.98
C HIS A 177 6.58 10.57 2.98
N HIS A 178 7.06 9.34 3.15
CA HIS A 178 6.79 8.16 2.35
C HIS A 178 6.29 7.02 3.24
N ASP A 179 5.01 6.69 3.13
CA ASP A 179 4.42 5.54 3.81
C ASP A 179 4.99 4.22 3.27
N LYS A 180 5.39 3.33 4.19
CA LYS A 180 5.95 2.01 3.91
C LYS A 180 5.05 1.15 3.00
N TYR A 181 3.74 1.27 3.13
CA TYR A 181 2.78 0.47 2.34
C TYR A 181 2.50 1.07 0.95
N GLU A 182 3.04 2.26 0.66
CA GLU A 182 2.81 2.99 -0.58
C GLU A 182 4.02 3.05 -1.50
N VAL A 183 5.20 2.70 -0.97
CA VAL A 183 6.43 2.58 -1.76
C VAL A 183 6.43 1.24 -2.50
N LEU A 184 6.81 1.27 -3.77
CA LEU A 184 7.19 0.06 -4.50
C LEU A 184 8.70 -0.11 -4.31
N TYR A 185 9.11 -1.24 -3.75
CA TYR A 185 10.50 -1.50 -3.41
C TYR A 185 11.17 -2.33 -4.49
N LYS A 186 12.30 -1.87 -4.99
CA LYS A 186 13.15 -2.67 -5.86
C LYS A 186 13.93 -3.66 -5.00
N THR A 187 13.80 -4.95 -5.30
CA THR A 187 14.28 -6.03 -4.43
C THR A 187 15.77 -5.92 -4.13
N ALA A 188 16.61 -5.72 -5.15
CA ALA A 188 18.05 -5.59 -4.97
C ALA A 188 18.41 -4.44 -4.02
N ASP A 189 17.79 -3.29 -4.24
CA ASP A 189 18.02 -2.06 -3.49
C ASP A 189 17.48 -2.19 -2.05
N ALA A 190 16.34 -2.85 -1.85
CA ALA A 190 15.81 -3.15 -0.52
C ALA A 190 16.74 -4.07 0.28
N VAL A 191 17.36 -5.07 -0.35
CA VAL A 191 18.33 -5.95 0.31
C VAL A 191 19.58 -5.17 0.76
N GLU A 192 20.06 -4.22 -0.04
CA GLU A 192 21.17 -3.34 0.33
C GLU A 192 20.78 -2.36 1.43
N PHE A 193 19.61 -1.73 1.30
CA PHE A 193 19.02 -0.88 2.33
C PHE A 193 18.97 -1.59 3.69
N CYS A 194 18.48 -2.82 3.73
CA CYS A 194 18.34 -3.55 4.99
C CYS A 194 19.67 -3.79 5.70
N LYS A 195 20.75 -4.04 4.95
CA LYS A 195 22.10 -4.12 5.53
C LYS A 195 22.57 -2.77 6.07
N ALA A 196 22.26 -1.68 5.36
CA ALA A 196 22.58 -0.33 5.81
C ALA A 196 21.76 0.06 7.05
N TRP A 197 20.48 -0.33 7.11
CA TRP A 197 19.61 -0.10 8.25
C TRP A 197 20.11 -0.86 9.49
N ASP A 198 20.48 -2.13 9.37
CA ASP A 198 21.09 -2.90 10.47
C ASP A 198 22.38 -2.24 11.00
N THR A 199 23.17 -1.65 10.09
CA THR A 199 24.39 -0.92 10.47
C THR A 199 24.05 0.39 11.19
N ALA A 200 23.12 1.17 10.65
CA ALA A 200 22.72 2.47 11.20
C ALA A 200 21.99 2.35 12.55
N THR A 201 21.36 1.20 12.80
CA THR A 201 20.65 0.90 14.04
C THR A 201 21.48 0.10 15.04
N SER A 202 22.74 -0.21 14.72
CA SER A 202 23.64 -0.91 15.63
C SER A 202 23.80 -0.15 16.95
N GLY A 203 23.44 -0.80 18.07
CA GLY A 203 23.49 -0.22 19.40
C GLY A 203 22.29 0.68 19.77
N LYS A 204 21.34 0.89 18.86
CA LYS A 204 20.05 1.54 19.16
C LYS A 204 19.03 0.51 19.65
N GLN A 205 18.15 0.92 20.54
CA GLN A 205 17.12 0.07 21.13
C GLN A 205 15.75 0.76 21.15
N TRP A 206 14.71 -0.05 21.28
CA TRP A 206 13.34 0.42 21.48
C TRP A 206 13.11 0.92 22.92
N SER A 207 13.79 0.30 23.88
CA SER A 207 13.67 0.53 25.32
C SER A 207 14.21 1.90 25.77
N ASP A 208 15.15 2.47 25.02
CA ASP A 208 15.71 3.80 25.26
C ASP A 208 15.16 4.85 24.29
N CYS A 209 14.12 4.50 23.52
CA CYS A 209 13.49 5.33 22.50
C CYS A 209 14.43 5.83 21.40
N SER A 210 15.62 5.22 21.21
CA SER A 210 16.53 5.57 20.12
C SER A 210 16.09 5.00 18.76
N LEU A 211 15.12 4.07 18.76
CA LEU A 211 14.32 3.68 17.61
C LEU A 211 12.83 3.88 17.90
N THR A 212 12.12 4.47 16.94
CA THR A 212 10.67 4.68 16.99
C THR A 212 9.92 3.76 16.02
N PHE A 213 10.57 3.33 14.94
CA PHE A 213 10.01 2.42 13.93
C PHE A 213 11.06 1.41 13.47
N GLY A 214 10.60 0.24 12.99
CA GLY A 214 11.43 -0.63 12.18
C GLY A 214 11.66 0.00 10.80
N PRO A 215 12.28 -0.69 9.85
CA PRO A 215 12.55 -0.13 8.52
C PRO A 215 11.29 0.45 7.87
N THR A 216 11.29 1.75 7.61
CA THR A 216 10.17 2.50 7.03
C THR A 216 10.38 2.87 5.55
N GLY A 217 9.33 3.42 4.91
CA GLY A 217 9.48 4.05 3.59
C GLY A 217 10.41 5.27 3.65
N ASP A 218 10.33 6.08 4.70
CA ASP A 218 11.22 7.23 4.90
C ASP A 218 12.69 6.78 5.02
N ASP A 219 12.97 5.75 5.82
CA ASP A 219 14.31 5.19 5.99
C ASP A 219 14.90 4.72 4.63
N TYR A 220 14.09 4.03 3.82
CA TYR A 220 14.51 3.53 2.51
C TYR A 220 14.85 4.67 1.54
N ILE A 221 14.01 5.71 1.49
CA ILE A 221 14.22 6.89 0.66
C ILE A 221 15.43 7.70 1.18
N ALA A 222 15.56 7.88 2.50
CA ALA A 222 16.69 8.53 3.12
C ALA A 222 18.03 7.86 2.76
N TRP A 223 18.08 6.52 2.88
CA TRP A 223 19.23 5.73 2.46
C TRP A 223 19.53 5.88 0.97
N LYS A 224 18.50 5.88 0.10
CA LYS A 224 18.70 6.08 -1.33
C LYS A 224 19.24 7.46 -1.69
N ILE A 225 18.90 8.49 -0.94
CA ILE A 225 19.44 9.86 -1.10
C ILE A 225 20.87 9.93 -0.60
N SER A 226 21.18 9.28 0.53
CA SER A 226 22.53 9.30 1.11
C SER A 226 23.53 8.44 0.33
N SER A 227 23.05 7.43 -0.41
CA SER A 227 23.89 6.56 -1.23
C SER A 227 24.44 7.28 -2.46
N PRO A 228 25.78 7.34 -2.65
CA PRO A 228 26.40 8.05 -3.78
C PRO A 228 26.18 7.38 -5.13
N THR A 229 25.69 6.13 -5.15
CA THR A 229 25.42 5.35 -6.36
C THR A 229 23.94 5.32 -6.72
N SER A 230 23.09 5.96 -5.93
CA SER A 230 21.63 5.95 -6.11
C SER A 230 21.13 7.37 -6.34
N ASN A 231 20.18 7.51 -7.26
CA ASN A 231 19.44 8.73 -7.46
C ASN A 231 17.96 8.35 -7.59
N ILE A 232 17.15 8.82 -6.64
CA ILE A 232 15.72 8.50 -6.59
C ILE A 232 15.01 8.89 -7.88
N THR A 233 15.41 9.99 -8.51
CA THR A 233 14.76 10.47 -9.74
C THR A 233 15.06 9.61 -10.97
N ASP A 234 16.11 8.78 -10.91
CA ASP A 234 16.41 7.81 -11.97
C ASP A 234 15.47 6.61 -11.93
N GLU A 235 14.91 6.31 -10.77
CA GLU A 235 14.08 5.13 -10.53
C GLU A 235 12.60 5.46 -10.37
N PHE A 236 12.28 6.57 -9.71
CA PHE A 236 10.91 6.93 -9.33
C PHE A 236 10.48 8.28 -9.89
N ILE A 237 9.17 8.46 -10.02
CA ILE A 237 8.55 9.78 -10.22
C ILE A 237 7.80 10.18 -8.94
N PRO A 238 8.28 11.19 -8.20
CA PRO A 238 7.61 11.62 -6.98
C PRO A 238 6.26 12.28 -7.28
N LYS A 239 5.20 11.93 -6.53
CA LYS A 239 3.86 12.55 -6.65
C LYS A 239 3.26 12.91 -5.29
N ASP A 240 2.73 14.12 -5.18
CA ASP A 240 2.07 14.63 -3.97
C ASP A 240 0.69 13.98 -3.75
N LYS A 241 0.57 13.10 -2.76
CA LYS A 241 -0.68 12.39 -2.42
C LYS A 241 -1.82 13.32 -2.06
N THR A 242 -1.54 14.51 -1.52
CA THR A 242 -2.58 15.48 -1.18
C THR A 242 -3.32 15.99 -2.43
N ARG A 243 -2.67 15.89 -3.59
CA ARG A 243 -3.23 16.25 -4.90
C ARG A 243 -3.75 15.03 -5.65
N TYR A 244 -3.00 13.93 -5.65
CA TYR A 244 -3.26 12.78 -6.54
C TYR A 244 -4.03 11.61 -5.88
N GLY A 245 -4.16 11.60 -4.55
CA GLY A 245 -4.85 10.55 -3.80
C GLY A 245 -4.00 9.36 -3.37
N TRP A 246 -4.65 8.37 -2.75
CA TRP A 246 -4.04 7.17 -2.15
C TRP A 246 -4.17 5.95 -3.06
N ARG A 247 -3.35 4.92 -2.81
CA ARG A 247 -3.46 3.61 -3.48
C ARG A 247 -4.56 2.76 -2.84
N ALA A 248 -5.36 2.06 -3.65
CA ALA A 248 -6.55 1.33 -3.18
C ALA A 248 -6.30 0.06 -2.34
N TRP A 249 -5.05 -0.34 -2.10
CA TRP A 249 -4.68 -1.43 -1.19
C TRP A 249 -4.01 -0.94 0.11
N THR A 250 -3.99 0.36 0.32
CA THR A 250 -3.44 0.96 1.53
C THR A 250 -4.49 1.03 2.62
N SER A 251 -4.04 1.06 3.87
CA SER A 251 -4.91 1.24 5.02
C SER A 251 -5.85 2.42 4.83
N LEU A 252 -7.15 2.18 4.96
CA LEU A 252 -8.14 3.23 5.22
C LEU A 252 -7.95 3.87 6.62
N TRP A 253 -7.02 3.34 7.38
CA TRP A 253 -6.75 3.64 8.77
C TRP A 253 -6.05 4.99 9.01
N GLN A 254 -6.28 5.52 10.21
CA GLN A 254 -5.50 6.60 10.76
C GLN A 254 -4.81 6.11 12.05
N PRO A 255 -3.48 6.20 12.19
CA PRO A 255 -2.83 5.91 13.45
C PRO A 255 -3.34 6.83 14.55
N ALA A 256 -3.64 6.24 15.71
CA ALA A 256 -3.76 6.99 16.95
C ALA A 256 -2.45 7.78 17.23
N PRO A 257 -2.54 9.01 17.77
CA PRO A 257 -1.38 9.79 18.19
C PRO A 257 -0.46 9.00 19.12
N VAL A 258 0.85 9.15 18.97
CA VAL A 258 1.88 8.43 19.76
C VAL A 258 1.63 8.56 21.27
N GLU A 259 1.19 9.75 21.70
CA GLU A 259 0.90 10.07 23.11
C GLU A 259 -0.32 9.32 23.68
N SER A 260 -1.14 8.70 22.82
CA SER A 260 -2.34 7.95 23.20
C SER A 260 -2.20 6.44 23.10
N ARG A 261 -1.02 5.93 22.70
CA ARG A 261 -0.74 4.49 22.62
C ARG A 261 -0.47 3.94 24.02
N THR A 262 -1.51 3.49 24.71
CA THR A 262 -1.31 2.52 25.78
C THR A 262 -0.93 1.19 25.14
N CYS A 263 0.04 0.45 25.71
CA CYS A 263 0.45 -0.87 25.22
C CYS A 263 -0.69 -1.92 25.19
N ASP A 264 -1.90 -1.56 25.64
CA ASP A 264 -3.08 -2.40 25.74
C ASP A 264 -4.22 -2.05 24.75
N THR A 265 -4.03 -1.12 23.80
CA THR A 265 -5.17 -0.65 22.97
C THR A 265 -5.15 -1.20 21.55
N VAL A 266 -6.13 -2.07 21.31
CA VAL A 266 -6.62 -2.62 20.04
C VAL A 266 -6.20 -1.77 18.82
N LEU A 267 -5.36 -2.35 17.96
CA LEU A 267 -4.89 -1.76 16.70
C LEU A 267 -6.02 -1.39 15.72
N TYR A 268 -7.21 -2.00 15.91
CA TYR A 268 -8.44 -1.81 15.12
C TYR A 268 -9.63 -1.46 16.02
N GLY A 269 -10.00 -0.18 16.08
CA GLY A 269 -11.27 0.20 16.67
C GLY A 269 -12.45 -0.38 15.87
N VAL A 270 -13.61 -0.50 16.51
CA VAL A 270 -14.85 -0.99 15.85
C VAL A 270 -15.21 -0.13 14.64
N LYS A 271 -14.91 1.17 14.67
CA LYS A 271 -15.19 2.09 13.56
C LYS A 271 -14.36 1.77 12.32
N GLU A 272 -13.06 1.60 12.47
CA GLU A 272 -12.13 1.28 11.37
C GLU A 272 -12.42 -0.12 10.81
N TYR A 273 -12.79 -1.05 11.70
CA TYR A 273 -13.29 -2.37 11.33
C TYR A 273 -14.57 -2.28 10.48
N LEU A 274 -15.57 -1.49 10.89
CA LEU A 274 -16.81 -1.29 10.14
C LEU A 274 -16.57 -0.56 8.81
N GLU A 275 -15.71 0.47 8.76
CA GLU A 275 -15.34 1.15 7.51
C GLU A 275 -14.61 0.20 6.53
N THR A 276 -13.84 -0.77 7.03
CA THR A 276 -13.19 -1.80 6.22
C THR A 276 -14.21 -2.81 5.69
N LEU A 277 -15.11 -3.29 6.55
CA LEU A 277 -16.21 -4.19 6.17
C LEU A 277 -17.14 -3.57 5.13
N ASP A 278 -17.50 -2.29 5.25
CA ASP A 278 -18.30 -1.56 4.26
C ASP A 278 -17.63 -1.53 2.87
N ASN A 279 -16.31 -1.66 2.82
CA ASN A 279 -15.53 -1.73 1.58
C ASN A 279 -15.24 -3.18 1.12
N ILE A 280 -15.51 -4.18 1.96
CA ILE A 280 -15.51 -5.62 1.62
C ILE A 280 -16.96 -6.02 1.38
N SER A 281 -17.52 -5.56 0.28
CA SER A 281 -18.81 -6.04 -0.22
C SER A 281 -18.56 -6.84 -1.49
N GLU A 282 -19.39 -7.85 -1.78
CA GLU A 282 -19.39 -8.52 -3.10
C GLU A 282 -19.50 -7.49 -4.24
N CYS A 283 -20.15 -6.35 -3.96
CA CYS A 283 -20.25 -5.16 -4.82
C CYS A 283 -18.90 -4.48 -5.11
N ALA A 284 -17.97 -4.45 -4.14
CA ALA A 284 -16.67 -3.79 -4.24
C ALA A 284 -15.52 -4.73 -4.68
N VAL A 285 -15.75 -6.04 -4.56
CA VAL A 285 -14.79 -7.11 -4.86
C VAL A 285 -14.82 -7.48 -6.35
N ASN A 286 -16.01 -7.45 -6.97
CA ASN A 286 -16.17 -7.65 -8.41
C ASN A 286 -15.87 -6.35 -9.18
N TYR A 287 -14.98 -6.41 -10.16
CA TYR A 287 -14.78 -5.28 -11.07
C TYR A 287 -16.05 -5.04 -11.87
N VAL A 288 -16.60 -3.84 -11.74
CA VAL A 288 -17.78 -3.42 -12.47
C VAL A 288 -17.41 -2.23 -13.36
N GLU A 289 -17.50 -2.42 -14.66
CA GLU A 289 -17.18 -1.39 -15.67
C GLU A 289 -18.20 -0.25 -15.69
N ASP A 290 -19.48 -0.55 -15.43
CA ASP A 290 -20.57 0.43 -15.55
C ASP A 290 -21.73 0.18 -14.57
N ALA A 291 -22.69 1.10 -14.56
CA ALA A 291 -23.86 1.02 -13.70
C ALA A 291 -24.65 -0.28 -13.87
N SER A 292 -24.67 -0.85 -15.09
CA SER A 292 -25.46 -2.04 -15.39
C SER A 292 -24.88 -3.30 -14.75
N GLY A 293 -23.55 -3.43 -14.71
CA GLY A 293 -22.88 -4.52 -14.00
C GLY A 293 -23.05 -4.44 -12.48
N CYS A 294 -23.22 -3.23 -11.92
CA CYS A 294 -23.41 -3.06 -10.48
C CYS A 294 -24.85 -3.35 -10.05
N MET A 295 -25.82 -2.84 -10.82
CA MET A 295 -27.24 -3.02 -10.54
C MET A 295 -27.75 -4.45 -10.82
N GLY A 296 -26.88 -5.35 -11.26
CA GLY A 296 -27.18 -6.77 -11.43
C GLY A 296 -27.32 -7.53 -10.12
N ASP A 297 -26.77 -7.01 -9.03
CA ASP A 297 -26.91 -7.55 -7.67
C ASP A 297 -27.81 -6.63 -6.84
N SER A 298 -28.86 -7.19 -6.25
CA SER A 298 -29.84 -6.47 -5.43
C SER A 298 -29.27 -5.89 -4.14
N ALA A 299 -28.12 -6.37 -3.66
CA ALA A 299 -27.42 -5.81 -2.51
C ALA A 299 -26.52 -4.63 -2.90
N CYS A 300 -26.39 -4.32 -4.19
CA CYS A 300 -25.44 -3.36 -4.71
C CYS A 300 -26.11 -2.12 -5.33
N MET A 301 -25.49 -0.96 -5.12
CA MET A 301 -25.88 0.30 -5.73
C MET A 301 -24.72 0.94 -6.49
N TRP A 302 -25.00 1.45 -7.69
CA TRP A 302 -24.03 2.23 -8.45
C TRP A 302 -24.00 3.66 -7.96
N ARG A 303 -22.82 4.13 -7.57
CA ARG A 303 -22.56 5.53 -7.25
C ARG A 303 -21.78 6.18 -8.38
N PRO A 304 -22.40 7.05 -9.21
CA PRO A 304 -21.67 7.77 -10.24
C PRO A 304 -20.62 8.70 -9.61
N MET A 305 -19.40 8.67 -10.15
CA MET A 305 -18.25 9.50 -9.76
C MET A 305 -17.50 9.94 -11.02
N PHE A 306 -17.59 11.23 -11.36
CA PHE A 306 -17.04 11.82 -12.60
C PHE A 306 -17.61 11.19 -13.88
N GLU A 307 -16.75 10.85 -14.84
CA GLU A 307 -17.08 10.11 -16.08
C GLU A 307 -17.22 8.58 -15.83
N SER A 308 -17.17 8.14 -14.56
CA SER A 308 -17.22 6.73 -14.13
C SER A 308 -18.09 6.54 -12.86
N GLY A 309 -17.92 5.48 -12.07
CA GLY A 309 -18.65 5.29 -10.80
C GLY A 309 -18.18 4.09 -9.99
N VAL A 310 -18.62 3.93 -8.75
CA VAL A 310 -18.23 2.79 -7.89
C VAL A 310 -19.46 1.96 -7.54
N CYS A 311 -19.29 0.64 -7.49
CA CYS A 311 -20.30 -0.26 -6.97
C CYS A 311 -20.12 -0.44 -5.47
N MET A 312 -21.18 -0.24 -4.70
CA MET A 312 -21.15 -0.23 -3.23
C MET A 312 -22.35 -1.01 -2.69
N LEU A 313 -22.29 -1.45 -1.43
CA LEU A 313 -23.44 -2.03 -0.75
C LEU A 313 -24.57 -0.99 -0.60
N ASP A 314 -25.83 -1.37 -0.84
CA ASP A 314 -26.99 -0.52 -0.53
C ASP A 314 -27.34 -0.64 0.97
N TYR A 315 -27.06 0.39 1.76
CA TYR A 315 -27.34 0.40 3.21
C TYR A 315 -28.84 0.33 3.57
N LYS A 316 -29.74 0.29 2.58
CA LYS A 316 -31.19 0.11 2.78
C LYS A 316 -31.68 -1.33 2.54
N SER A 317 -30.83 -2.22 2.03
CA SER A 317 -31.17 -3.64 1.80
C SER A 317 -31.01 -4.49 3.06
#